data_AF-A0A974WGG6-F1
#
_entry.id   AF-A0A974WGG6-F1
#
_cell.length_a   1.000
_cell.length_b   1.000
_cell.length_c   1.000
_cell.angle_alpha   90.00
_cell.angle_beta   90.00
_cell.angle_gamma   90.00
#
_symmetry.space_group_name_H-M   'P 1'
#
loop_
_entity.id
_entity.type
_entity.pdbx_description
1 polymer ?
#
loop_
_entity_poly.entity_id
_entity_poly.type
_entity_poly.pdbx_seq_one_letter_code
_entity_poly.pdbx_strand_id
1 'polypeptide(L)'
;MIRLFSIIITMAIVSACSNKKEEICVPYDQSWSELNQELALSFGQLVTIESKINAVVVDVSKDEGGIWYGLCFYTDKGLFGRQIPNGMVFTTCTDMVDLTYLNESSLDIVQKGEILSISCFPYKIGSNTPAENKEDVIRSFEYGINRRKLQQTPCDEGIFDLNTVRECYFTLSSITGEGGNFE
;
A
#
# COMPACT_ATOMS: atom_id res chain seq x y z
N MET A 1 29.36 -64.82 -10.33
CA MET A 1 27.98 -64.71 -9.78
C MET A 1 27.64 -63.25 -9.68
N ILE A 2 26.56 -62.90 -10.37
CA ILE A 2 26.02 -61.56 -10.60
C ILE A 2 25.31 -61.04 -9.34
N ARG A 3 25.61 -59.81 -8.93
CA ARG A 3 24.73 -58.89 -8.18
C ARG A 3 25.07 -57.49 -8.68
N LEU A 4 24.52 -57.01 -9.80
CA LEU A 4 23.14 -56.51 -10.01
C LEU A 4 22.81 -55.37 -9.04
N PHE A 5 22.48 -54.20 -9.63
CA PHE A 5 22.06 -52.94 -9.03
C PHE A 5 23.15 -51.94 -8.59
N SER A 6 23.71 -51.22 -9.57
CA SER A 6 24.04 -49.80 -9.37
C SER A 6 23.29 -49.01 -10.42
N ILE A 7 22.06 -48.66 -10.02
CA ILE A 7 21.11 -47.86 -10.78
C ILE A 7 21.68 -46.47 -10.99
N ILE A 8 21.65 -46.08 -12.26
CA ILE A 8 21.62 -44.72 -12.78
C ILE A 8 20.57 -43.91 -12.03
N ILE A 9 20.98 -42.98 -11.17
CA ILE A 9 20.29 -41.68 -11.02
C ILE A 9 21.39 -40.65 -10.88
N THR A 10 21.83 -40.15 -12.03
CA THR A 10 22.28 -38.78 -12.21
C THR A 10 21.27 -37.86 -11.52
N MET A 11 21.59 -37.44 -10.29
CA MET A 11 20.96 -36.30 -9.64
C MET A 11 21.32 -35.08 -10.48
N ALA A 12 20.51 -34.85 -11.52
CA ALA A 12 20.33 -33.54 -12.07
C ALA A 12 19.94 -32.66 -10.89
N ILE A 13 20.89 -31.86 -10.42
CA ILE A 13 20.61 -30.66 -9.64
C ILE A 13 19.86 -29.77 -10.62
N VAL A 14 18.56 -30.05 -10.78
CA VAL A 14 17.62 -29.12 -11.34
C VAL A 14 17.66 -27.98 -10.36
N SER A 15 18.42 -26.95 -10.73
CA SER A 15 18.34 -25.62 -10.17
C SER A 15 16.87 -25.24 -10.25
N ALA A 16 16.13 -25.54 -9.19
CA ALA A 16 14.86 -24.92 -8.92
C ALA A 16 15.19 -23.47 -8.61
N CYS A 17 15.48 -22.69 -9.66
CA CYS A 17 15.04 -21.32 -9.71
C CYS A 17 13.54 -21.40 -9.51
N SER A 18 13.12 -21.36 -8.24
CA SER A 18 11.83 -20.86 -7.88
C SER A 18 11.81 -19.46 -8.48
N ASN A 19 11.31 -19.36 -9.71
CA ASN A 19 10.66 -18.15 -10.13
C ASN A 19 9.53 -18.00 -9.14
N LYS A 20 9.80 -17.34 -8.00
CA LYS A 20 8.76 -16.77 -7.17
C LYS A 20 7.97 -15.94 -8.15
N LYS A 21 6.82 -16.46 -8.57
CA LYS A 21 5.81 -15.62 -9.20
C LYS A 21 5.60 -14.51 -8.18
N GLU A 22 5.97 -13.29 -8.56
CA GLU A 22 5.46 -12.12 -7.83
C GLU A 22 3.96 -12.30 -7.80
N GLU A 23 3.43 -12.55 -6.61
CA GLU A 23 2.00 -12.54 -6.38
C GLU A 23 1.54 -11.12 -6.70
N ILE A 24 0.79 -10.99 -7.80
CA ILE A 24 0.07 -9.77 -8.10
C ILE A 24 -0.94 -9.62 -6.97
N CYS A 25 -0.73 -8.61 -6.14
CA CYS A 25 -1.62 -8.32 -5.03
C CYS A 25 -2.99 -7.95 -5.55
N VAL A 26 -3.99 -8.71 -5.12
CA VAL A 26 -5.37 -8.29 -5.17
C VAL A 26 -5.62 -7.55 -3.85
N PRO A 27 -5.81 -6.22 -3.85
CA PRO A 27 -6.05 -5.45 -2.63
C PRO A 27 -7.27 -5.96 -1.86
N TYR A 28 -7.37 -5.55 -0.60
CA TYR A 28 -8.26 -6.07 0.44
C TYR A 28 -9.77 -5.99 0.10
N ASP A 29 -10.16 -5.22 -0.92
CA ASP A 29 -11.55 -5.12 -1.33
C ASP A 29 -11.82 -5.86 -2.65
N GLN A 30 -13.00 -6.48 -2.73
CA GLN A 30 -13.49 -7.19 -3.92
C GLN A 30 -13.59 -6.26 -5.15
N SER A 31 -13.49 -4.94 -4.94
CA SER A 31 -13.61 -3.88 -5.94
C SER A 31 -12.77 -4.12 -7.19
N TRP A 32 -11.46 -4.41 -7.07
CA TRP A 32 -10.60 -4.62 -8.24
C TRP A 32 -10.98 -5.88 -9.04
N SER A 33 -11.41 -6.94 -8.34
CA SER A 33 -11.83 -8.19 -8.98
C SER A 33 -13.23 -8.11 -9.60
N GLU A 34 -14.08 -7.21 -9.10
CA GLU A 34 -15.44 -6.97 -9.60
C GLU A 34 -15.49 -5.94 -10.74
N LEU A 35 -14.44 -5.15 -10.90
CA LEU A 35 -14.29 -4.20 -12.00
C LEU A 35 -13.95 -4.96 -13.30
N ASN A 36 -14.98 -5.42 -14.00
CA ASN A 36 -14.90 -6.00 -15.36
C ASN A 36 -14.51 -4.98 -16.46
N GLN A 37 -13.79 -3.90 -16.12
CA GLN A 37 -13.42 -2.81 -17.04
C GLN A 37 -11.91 -2.60 -17.05
N GLU A 38 -11.37 -2.15 -18.18
CA GLU A 38 -9.97 -1.71 -18.27
C GLU A 38 -9.79 -0.41 -17.46
N LEU A 39 -9.20 -0.53 -16.27
CA LEU A 39 -8.93 0.61 -15.40
C LEU A 39 -7.83 1.49 -15.99
N ALA A 40 -8.02 2.80 -15.90
CA ALA A 40 -7.08 3.76 -16.45
C ALA A 40 -5.76 3.80 -15.68
N LEU A 41 -5.79 3.46 -14.38
CA LEU A 41 -4.59 3.27 -13.56
C LEU A 41 -4.60 1.87 -12.95
N SER A 42 -3.42 1.28 -12.82
CA SER A 42 -3.23 -0.03 -12.20
C SER A 42 -2.84 0.10 -10.73
N PHE A 43 -3.11 -0.93 -9.92
CA PHE A 43 -2.52 -1.04 -8.59
C PHE A 43 -0.99 -0.97 -8.66
N GLY A 44 -0.35 -0.28 -7.73
CA GLY A 44 1.09 -0.03 -7.70
C GLY A 44 1.57 1.04 -8.67
N GLN A 45 0.69 1.60 -9.52
CA GLN A 45 1.05 2.65 -10.46
C GLN A 45 1.53 3.90 -9.71
N LEU A 46 2.79 4.29 -9.91
CA LEU A 46 3.29 5.59 -9.50
C LEU A 46 2.61 6.65 -10.36
N VAL A 47 2.09 7.68 -9.70
CA VAL A 47 1.55 8.87 -10.35
C VAL A 47 2.21 10.11 -9.79
N THR A 48 2.43 11.10 -10.67
CA THR A 48 2.99 12.38 -10.30
C THR A 48 2.02 13.50 -10.66
N ILE A 49 1.72 14.37 -9.70
CA ILE A 49 0.88 15.56 -9.86
C ILE A 49 1.79 16.80 -9.75
N GLU A 50 1.65 17.73 -10.71
CA GLU A 50 2.47 18.96 -10.83
C GLU A 50 4.00 18.74 -10.78
N SER A 51 4.48 17.58 -11.20
CA SER A 51 5.91 17.22 -11.15
C SER A 51 6.53 17.29 -9.73
N LYS A 52 5.71 17.31 -8.68
CA LYS A 52 6.16 17.50 -7.28
C LYS A 52 5.54 16.51 -6.30
N ILE A 53 4.27 16.17 -6.49
CA ILE A 53 3.54 15.30 -5.58
C ILE A 53 3.56 13.90 -6.19
N ASN A 54 4.25 12.99 -5.53
CA ASN A 54 4.25 11.59 -5.91
C ASN A 54 3.23 10.85 -5.05
N ALA A 55 2.49 9.95 -5.69
CA ALA A 55 1.56 9.05 -5.01
C ALA A 55 1.54 7.70 -5.72
N VAL A 56 1.10 6.67 -5.01
CA VAL A 56 0.92 5.35 -5.58
C VAL A 56 -0.54 4.94 -5.47
N VAL A 57 -1.07 4.38 -6.56
CA VAL A 57 -2.41 3.79 -6.58
C VAL A 57 -2.37 2.52 -5.77
N VAL A 58 -3.07 2.50 -4.64
CA VAL A 58 -3.14 1.33 -3.76
C VAL A 58 -4.56 0.79 -3.63
N ASP A 59 -5.57 1.58 -4.00
CA ASP A 59 -6.96 1.15 -3.95
C ASP A 59 -7.77 1.65 -5.15
N VAL A 60 -8.94 1.05 -5.36
CA VAL A 60 -9.98 1.55 -6.26
C VAL A 60 -11.34 1.32 -5.63
N SER A 61 -12.23 2.27 -5.81
CA SER A 61 -13.64 2.12 -5.50
C SER A 61 -14.50 2.61 -6.65
N LYS A 62 -15.76 2.21 -6.66
CA LYS A 62 -16.74 2.63 -7.67
C LYS A 62 -18.06 2.94 -6.99
N ASP A 63 -18.63 4.10 -7.31
CA ASP A 63 -19.94 4.53 -6.86
C ASP A 63 -20.72 5.25 -7.98
N GLU A 64 -21.79 5.97 -7.63
CA GLU A 64 -22.59 6.74 -8.57
C GLU A 64 -21.80 7.86 -9.28
N GLY A 65 -20.71 8.35 -8.67
CA GLY A 65 -19.81 9.36 -9.20
C GLY A 65 -18.71 8.82 -10.12
N GLY A 66 -18.68 7.49 -10.36
CA GLY A 66 -17.73 6.84 -11.25
C GLY A 66 -16.65 6.05 -10.50
N ILE A 67 -15.51 5.87 -11.15
CA ILE A 67 -14.35 5.17 -10.59
C ILE A 67 -13.48 6.15 -9.80
N TRP A 68 -13.03 5.73 -8.62
CA TRP A 68 -12.18 6.50 -7.73
C TRP A 68 -10.89 5.74 -7.44
N TYR A 69 -9.75 6.36 -7.69
CA TYR A 69 -8.44 5.77 -7.47
C TYR A 69 -7.88 6.23 -6.11
N GLY A 70 -7.68 5.30 -5.19
CA GLY A 70 -7.10 5.56 -3.88
C GLY A 70 -5.60 5.80 -3.99
N LEU A 71 -5.22 7.09 -3.95
CA LEU A 71 -3.84 7.54 -4.02
C LEU A 71 -3.25 7.65 -2.61
N CYS A 72 -2.19 6.90 -2.35
CA CYS A 72 -1.37 7.04 -1.14
C CYS A 72 -0.12 7.86 -1.45
N PHE A 73 0.09 8.98 -0.74
CA PHE A 73 1.23 9.85 -1.01
C PHE A 73 2.56 9.13 -0.74
N TYR A 74 3.53 9.36 -1.62
CA TYR A 74 4.82 8.70 -1.59
C TYR A 74 5.96 9.71 -1.53
N THR A 75 6.89 9.47 -0.62
CA THR A 75 8.10 10.28 -0.43
C THR A 75 9.34 9.38 -0.44
N ASP A 76 10.52 9.97 -0.30
CA ASP A 76 11.77 9.23 -0.08
C ASP A 76 11.74 8.34 1.18
N LYS A 77 10.84 8.62 2.13
CA LYS A 77 10.63 7.82 3.35
C LYS A 77 9.65 6.67 3.18
N GLY A 78 8.91 6.61 2.06
CA GLY A 78 7.89 5.59 1.80
C GLY A 78 6.48 6.15 1.64
N LEU A 79 5.50 5.26 1.72
CA LEU A 79 4.07 5.55 1.64
C LEU A 79 3.57 6.18 2.94
N PHE A 80 2.74 7.20 2.81
CA PHE A 80 2.19 7.92 3.94
C PHE A 80 1.00 7.20 4.59
N GLY A 81 0.97 7.22 5.91
CA GLY A 81 -0.20 6.75 6.65
C GLY A 81 -0.05 7.00 8.14
N ARG A 82 -0.81 6.24 8.92
CA ARG A 82 -0.92 6.39 10.37
C ARG A 82 -0.94 5.05 11.07
N GLN A 83 -0.55 5.09 12.33
CA GLN A 83 -0.70 4.02 13.30
C GLN A 83 -1.75 4.43 14.33
N ILE A 84 -2.67 3.52 14.64
CA ILE A 84 -3.66 3.72 15.70
C ILE A 84 -3.40 2.68 16.80
N PRO A 85 -3.19 3.09 18.07
CA PRO A 85 -3.06 2.17 19.20
C PRO A 85 -4.28 1.25 19.30
N ASN A 86 -4.02 -0.05 19.48
CA ASN A 86 -5.04 -1.06 19.68
C ASN A 86 -4.94 -1.64 21.09
N GLY A 87 -5.51 -0.95 22.09
CA GLY A 87 -5.58 -1.40 23.48
C GLY A 87 -5.52 -0.26 24.51
N MET A 88 -5.60 -0.60 25.80
CA MET A 88 -5.66 0.42 26.88
C MET A 88 -4.29 0.96 27.31
N VAL A 89 -3.29 0.09 27.53
CA VAL A 89 -1.93 0.43 27.99
C VAL A 89 -0.95 -0.60 27.40
N PHE A 90 0.28 -0.21 27.04
CA PHE A 90 1.32 -1.10 26.44
C PHE A 90 0.82 -1.89 25.22
N THR A 91 0.31 -1.19 24.21
CA THR A 91 -0.47 -1.81 23.13
C THR A 91 0.35 -1.98 21.86
N THR A 92 -0.12 -2.88 20.98
CA THR A 92 0.31 -2.89 19.58
C THR A 92 -0.39 -1.78 18.81
N CYS A 93 0.21 -1.29 17.73
CA CYS A 93 -0.42 -0.37 16.79
C CYS A 93 -1.00 -1.11 15.59
N THR A 94 -2.08 -0.57 15.03
CA THR A 94 -2.58 -0.97 13.72
C THR A 94 -2.08 0.00 12.68
N ASP A 95 -1.38 -0.50 11.68
CA ASP A 95 -0.90 0.27 10.56
C ASP A 95 -2.01 0.51 9.54
N MET A 96 -2.11 1.75 9.08
CA MET A 96 -3.15 2.20 8.17
C MET A 96 -2.55 3.17 7.16
N VAL A 97 -2.94 3.08 5.89
CA VAL A 97 -2.55 4.07 4.88
C VAL A 97 -3.60 5.17 4.79
N ASP A 98 -3.15 6.37 4.44
CA ASP A 98 -4.02 7.52 4.19
C ASP A 98 -4.22 7.69 2.69
N LEU A 99 -5.48 7.68 2.25
CA LEU A 99 -5.84 7.72 0.85
C LEU A 99 -6.53 9.03 0.48
N THR A 100 -6.10 9.58 -0.66
CA THR A 100 -6.85 10.57 -1.41
C THR A 100 -7.49 9.87 -2.60
N TYR A 101 -8.81 9.78 -2.64
CA TYR A 101 -9.54 9.15 -3.74
C TYR A 101 -9.74 10.15 -4.86
N LEU A 102 -8.97 10.00 -5.94
CA LEU A 102 -9.09 10.83 -7.13
C LEU A 102 -10.14 10.25 -8.08
N ASN A 103 -11.12 11.07 -8.46
CA ASN A 103 -12.13 10.67 -9.43
C ASN A 103 -11.52 10.43 -10.83
N GLU A 104 -12.01 9.44 -11.57
CA GLU A 104 -11.53 9.11 -12.91
C GLU A 104 -11.64 10.28 -13.91
N SER A 105 -12.63 11.15 -13.73
CA SER A 105 -12.83 12.32 -14.58
C SER A 105 -11.70 13.36 -14.45
N SER A 106 -10.89 13.27 -13.40
CA SER A 106 -9.78 14.18 -13.08
C SER A 106 -8.41 13.58 -13.37
N LEU A 107 -8.33 12.48 -14.13
CA LEU A 107 -7.05 11.83 -14.44
C LEU A 107 -6.14 12.62 -15.39
N ASP A 108 -6.62 13.71 -15.99
CA ASP A 108 -5.81 14.60 -16.80
C ASP A 108 -4.70 15.31 -16.00
N ILE A 109 -4.86 15.39 -14.67
CA ILE A 109 -3.88 16.03 -13.78
C ILE A 109 -2.70 15.11 -13.41
N VAL A 110 -2.80 13.80 -13.70
CA VAL A 110 -1.80 12.82 -13.30
C VAL A 110 -0.86 12.46 -14.45
N GLN A 111 0.44 12.43 -14.16
CA GLN A 111 1.44 11.82 -15.02
C GLN A 111 1.69 10.39 -14.54
N LYS A 112 1.47 9.41 -15.43
CA LYS A 112 1.71 7.99 -15.10
C LYS A 112 3.20 7.70 -15.14
N GLY A 113 3.72 7.13 -14.06
CA GLY A 113 5.08 6.64 -13.94
C GLY A 113 5.20 5.15 -14.20
N GLU A 114 6.16 4.51 -13.54
CA GLU A 114 6.30 3.05 -13.51
C GLU A 114 5.31 2.39 -12.54
N ILE A 115 5.12 1.09 -12.68
CA ILE A 115 4.37 0.28 -11.70
C ILE A 115 5.38 -0.23 -10.67
N LEU A 116 5.17 0.14 -9.41
CA LEU A 116 5.99 -0.30 -8.28
C LEU A 116 5.51 -1.64 -7.76
N SER A 117 6.44 -2.54 -7.43
CA SER A 117 6.14 -3.78 -6.72
C SER A 117 5.88 -3.43 -5.25
N ILE A 118 4.63 -3.64 -4.80
CA ILE A 118 4.19 -3.38 -3.44
C ILE A 118 3.73 -4.71 -2.86
N SER A 119 4.29 -5.11 -1.71
CA SER A 119 3.91 -6.35 -1.04
C SER A 119 2.46 -6.26 -0.55
N CYS A 120 1.72 -7.37 -0.69
CA CYS A 120 0.30 -7.41 -0.36
C CYS A 120 0.15 -7.29 1.14
N PHE A 121 -0.39 -6.17 1.58
CA PHE A 121 -0.65 -5.93 2.99
C PHE A 121 -2.14 -5.79 3.21
N PRO A 122 -2.68 -6.37 4.29
CA PRO A 122 -3.95 -5.93 4.81
C PRO A 122 -3.74 -4.54 5.45
N TYR A 123 -3.66 -3.47 4.64
CA TYR A 123 -3.73 -2.12 5.20
C TYR A 123 -5.18 -1.85 5.51
N LYS A 124 -5.41 -1.24 6.67
CA LYS A 124 -6.67 -0.54 6.88
C LYS A 124 -6.54 0.86 6.30
N ILE A 125 -7.65 1.44 5.89
CA ILE A 125 -7.69 2.83 5.46
C ILE A 125 -7.83 3.69 6.71
N GLY A 126 -6.79 4.48 7.01
CA GLY A 126 -6.76 5.36 8.17
C GLY A 126 -7.56 6.65 7.95
N SER A 127 -7.61 7.08 6.70
CA SER A 127 -8.41 8.20 6.22
C SER A 127 -8.64 8.10 4.73
N ASN A 128 -9.79 8.60 4.31
CA ASN A 128 -10.20 8.72 2.92
C ASN A 128 -10.65 10.16 2.66
N THR A 129 -10.02 10.82 1.69
CA THR A 129 -10.42 12.17 1.27
C THR A 129 -10.75 12.16 -0.21
N PRO A 130 -11.98 12.49 -0.63
CA PRO A 130 -12.29 12.60 -2.05
C PRO A 130 -11.56 13.80 -2.67
N ALA A 131 -11.17 13.67 -3.93
CA ALA A 131 -10.58 14.73 -4.73
C ALA A 131 -11.15 14.69 -6.15
N GLU A 132 -11.76 15.81 -6.55
CA GLU A 132 -12.40 15.97 -7.87
C GLU A 132 -11.61 16.90 -8.80
N ASN A 133 -10.46 17.38 -8.32
CA ASN A 133 -9.58 18.27 -9.05
C ASN A 133 -8.20 18.27 -8.39
N LYS A 134 -7.28 18.99 -9.04
CA LYS A 134 -5.91 19.14 -8.60
C LYS A 134 -5.78 19.85 -7.26
N GLU A 135 -6.57 20.89 -7.03
CA GLU A 135 -6.53 21.69 -5.81
C GLU A 135 -6.91 20.86 -4.59
N ASP A 136 -7.86 19.93 -4.73
CA ASP A 136 -8.22 18.98 -3.68
C ASP A 136 -7.07 18.02 -3.34
N VAL A 137 -6.37 17.50 -4.35
CA VAL A 137 -5.19 16.63 -4.14
C VAL A 137 -4.08 17.41 -3.42
N ILE A 138 -3.78 18.63 -3.86
CA ILE A 138 -2.76 19.48 -3.23
C ILE A 138 -3.13 19.78 -1.78
N ARG A 139 -4.40 20.12 -1.50
CA ARG A 139 -4.89 20.37 -0.15
C ARG A 139 -4.74 19.13 0.74
N SER A 140 -5.09 17.95 0.23
CA SER A 140 -4.91 16.68 0.95
C SER A 140 -3.43 16.39 1.23
N PHE A 141 -2.55 16.64 0.26
CA PHE A 141 -1.11 16.49 0.41
C PHE A 141 -0.55 17.43 1.47
N GLU A 142 -0.86 18.73 1.40
CA GLU A 142 -0.41 19.72 2.38
C GLU A 142 -0.96 19.44 3.78
N TYR A 143 -2.22 19.00 3.90
CA TYR A 143 -2.82 18.66 5.18
C TYR A 143 -2.26 17.36 5.77
N GLY A 144 -1.97 16.35 4.94
CA GLY A 144 -1.39 15.09 5.38
C GLY A 144 0.10 15.25 5.69
N ILE A 145 0.90 15.52 4.66
CA ILE A 145 2.37 15.49 4.72
C ILE A 145 2.95 16.71 5.46
N ASN A 146 2.46 17.93 5.17
CA ASN A 146 3.11 19.14 5.69
C ASN A 146 2.63 19.52 7.09
N ARG A 147 1.35 19.29 7.41
CA ARG A 147 0.81 19.64 8.74
C ARG A 147 1.06 18.57 9.80
N ARG A 148 1.25 17.31 9.42
CA ARG A 148 1.41 16.21 10.37
C ARG A 148 2.82 15.64 10.32
N LYS A 149 3.71 16.42 10.95
CA LYS A 149 5.15 16.22 11.22
C LYS A 149 5.79 14.95 10.62
N LEU A 150 6.89 15.17 9.89
CA LEU A 150 7.77 14.22 9.19
C LEU A 150 8.44 13.11 10.05
N GLN A 151 8.08 12.96 11.31
CA GLN A 151 8.67 11.98 12.25
C GLN A 151 7.57 11.06 12.78
N GLN A 152 7.88 9.76 12.79
CA GLN A 152 7.02 8.74 13.36
C GLN A 152 6.74 9.05 14.82
N THR A 153 5.46 9.12 15.18
CA THR A 153 5.06 9.24 16.59
C THR A 153 5.15 7.83 17.23
N PRO A 154 5.91 7.61 18.34
CA PRO A 154 6.11 6.29 18.95
C PRO A 154 4.82 5.64 19.45
N CYS A 155 4.64 4.33 19.30
CA CYS A 155 3.36 3.64 19.55
C CYS A 155 3.09 3.14 20.98
N ASP A 156 3.96 3.44 21.94
CA ASP A 156 4.05 2.79 23.25
C ASP A 156 3.09 3.33 24.33
N GLU A 157 2.46 4.49 24.12
CA GLU A 157 1.71 5.19 25.18
C GLU A 157 0.21 4.77 25.31
N GLY A 158 -0.36 4.00 24.38
CA GLY A 158 -1.75 3.48 24.43
C GLY A 158 -2.88 4.51 24.16
N ILE A 159 -4.15 4.12 24.33
CA ILE A 159 -5.34 4.98 24.02
C ILE A 159 -5.60 6.12 25.02
N PHE A 160 -4.93 6.14 26.17
CA PHE A 160 -5.02 7.26 27.12
C PHE A 160 -4.10 8.42 26.75
N ASP A 161 -3.26 8.26 25.72
CA ASP A 161 -2.52 9.36 25.12
C ASP A 161 -3.49 10.37 24.49
N LEU A 162 -3.22 11.66 24.70
CA LEU A 162 -3.93 12.76 24.06
C LEU A 162 -3.70 12.81 22.53
N ASN A 163 -2.72 12.06 22.01
CA ASN A 163 -2.40 11.94 20.59
C ASN A 163 -2.58 10.49 20.08
N THR A 164 -3.83 10.01 20.06
CA THR A 164 -4.18 8.64 19.65
C THR A 164 -3.94 8.30 18.18
N VAL A 165 -3.59 9.28 17.35
CA VAL A 165 -3.24 9.07 15.93
C VAL A 165 -1.78 9.43 15.72
N ARG A 166 -1.01 8.47 15.21
CA ARG A 166 0.44 8.55 15.07
C ARG A 166 0.82 8.44 13.61
N GLU A 167 1.18 9.54 12.97
CA GLU A 167 1.57 9.50 11.55
C GLU A 167 2.87 8.72 11.36
N CYS A 168 2.97 8.03 10.23
CA CYS A 168 4.07 7.13 9.89
C CYS A 168 4.33 7.10 8.38
N TYR A 169 5.52 6.64 8.00
CA TYR A 169 5.87 6.33 6.63
C TYR A 169 6.22 4.84 6.55
N PHE A 170 5.56 4.13 5.64
CA PHE A 170 5.75 2.71 5.42
C PHE A 170 6.67 2.50 4.21
N THR A 171 7.79 1.81 4.39
CA THR A 171 8.66 1.49 3.24
C THR A 171 7.91 0.56 2.30
N LEU A 172 8.14 0.66 0.99
CA LEU A 172 7.45 -0.17 -0.01
C LEU A 172 7.60 -1.69 0.27
N SER A 173 8.72 -2.09 0.88
CA SER A 173 9.04 -3.48 1.26
C SER A 173 8.57 -3.89 2.66
N SER A 174 8.35 -2.94 3.58
CA SER A 174 7.92 -3.23 4.97
C SER A 174 6.40 -3.26 5.11
N ILE A 175 5.69 -3.31 4.00
CA ILE A 175 4.24 -3.43 3.93
C ILE A 175 3.95 -4.95 4.04
N THR A 176 4.28 -5.53 5.19
CA THR A 176 4.02 -6.92 5.57
C THR A 176 3.29 -6.93 6.91
N GLY A 177 2.08 -7.50 6.93
CA GLY A 177 1.19 -7.50 8.08
C GLY A 177 1.71 -8.45 9.16
N GLU A 178 2.75 -8.08 9.87
CA GLU A 178 3.15 -8.77 11.10
C GLU A 178 2.43 -8.14 12.29
N GLY A 179 1.11 -8.28 12.28
CA GLY A 179 0.29 -8.29 13.48
C GLY A 179 0.09 -9.74 13.92
N GLY A 180 1.13 -10.36 14.47
CA GLY A 180 1.03 -11.72 15.02
C GLY A 180 2.40 -12.32 15.32
N ASN A 181 2.75 -12.39 16.61
CA ASN A 181 3.90 -13.14 17.10
C ASN A 181 3.90 -14.56 16.53
N PHE A 182 5.01 -14.94 15.89
CA PHE A 182 5.36 -16.36 15.72
C PHE A 182 6.22 -16.78 16.92
N GLU A 183 5.59 -17.43 17.90
CA GLU A 183 6.20 -18.50 18.70
C GLU A 183 5.49 -19.82 18.38
#